data_AF-A0A1H8S8R4-F1
#
_entry.id   AF-A0A1H8S8R4-F1
#
_cell.length_a   1.000
_cell.length_b   1.000
_cell.length_c   1.000
_cell.angle_alpha   90.00
_cell.angle_beta   90.00
_cell.angle_gamma   90.00
#
_symmetry.space_group_name_H-M   'P 1'
#
loop_
_entity.id
_entity.type
_entity.pdbx_description
1 polymer ?
#
loop_
_entity_poly.entity_id
_entity_poly.type
_entity_poly.pdbx_seq_one_letter_code
_entity_poly.pdbx_strand_id
1 'polypeptide(L)' 'MARIIEPLIQETLWSELESRGFSVYGEVSLPDSGRIDLYVVTPNGQRWGIEVKNHWNIVA' A
#
# COMPACT_ATOMS: atom_id res chain seq x y z
N MET A 1 -8.48 -19.23 -5.12
CA MET A 1 -8.54 -17.92 -5.82
C MET A 1 -8.10 -16.71 -4.98
N ALA A 2 -7.55 -16.85 -3.76
CA ALA A 2 -7.22 -15.70 -2.90
C ALA A 2 -5.85 -15.01 -3.19
N ARG A 3 -4.90 -15.70 -3.84
CA ARG A 3 -3.50 -15.23 -3.98
C ARG A 3 -3.28 -14.06 -4.94
N ILE A 4 -4.22 -13.76 -5.84
CA ILE A 4 -3.99 -12.81 -6.95
C ILE A 4 -4.54 -11.41 -6.64
N ILE A 5 -5.52 -11.30 -5.73
CA ILE A 5 -6.27 -10.06 -5.55
C ILE A 5 -5.46 -9.02 -4.76
N GLU A 6 -4.79 -9.42 -3.69
CA GLU A 6 -3.95 -8.52 -2.88
C GLU A 6 -2.84 -7.84 -3.71
N PRO A 7 -2.05 -8.58 -4.50
CA PRO A 7 -1.07 -7.98 -5.40
C PRO A 7 -1.69 -7.02 -6.43
N LEU A 8 -2.86 -7.36 -6.98
CA LEU A 8 -3.55 -6.51 -7.95
C LEU A 8 -4.04 -5.19 -7.32
N ILE A 9 -4.58 -5.25 -6.10
CA ILE A 9 -4.99 -4.04 -5.36
C ILE A 9 -3.78 -3.18 -5.07
N GLN A 10 -2.67 -3.79 -4.63
CA GLN A 10 -1.42 -3.07 -4.36
C GLN A 10 -0.88 -2.38 -5.61
N GLU A 11 -0.83 -3.05 -6.75
CA GLU A 11 -0.38 -2.50 -8.03
C GLU A 11 -1.28 -1.35 -8.53
N THR A 12 -2.60 -1.53 -8.41
CA THR A 12 -3.58 -0.50 -8.79
C THR A 12 -3.41 0.75 -7.92
N LEU A 13 -3.27 0.56 -6.60
CA LEU A 13 -3.10 1.66 -5.66
C LEU A 13 -1.76 2.37 -5.88
N TRP A 14 -0.70 1.63 -6.16
CA TRP A 14 0.60 2.19 -6.53
C TRP A 14 0.47 3.14 -7.71
N SER A 15 -0.08 2.63 -8.82
CA SER A 15 -0.23 3.39 -10.07
C SER A 15 -1.06 4.66 -9.86
N GLU A 16 -2.13 4.56 -9.08
CA GLU A 16 -2.99 5.71 -8.78
C GLU A 16 -2.30 6.77 -7.92
N LEU A 17 -1.47 6.37 -6.96
CA LEU A 17 -0.75 7.32 -6.11
C LEU A 17 0.38 8.02 -6.88
N GLU A 18 1.13 7.29 -7.70
CA GLU A 18 2.15 7.89 -8.56
C GLU A 18 1.55 8.86 -9.59
N SER A 19 0.40 8.54 -10.18
CA SER A 19 -0.29 9.43 -11.12
C SER A 19 -0.69 10.78 -10.49
N ARG A 20 -0.84 10.81 -9.16
CA ARG A 20 -1.13 12.01 -8.37
C ARG A 20 0.12 12.71 -7.84
N GLY A 21 1.31 12.25 -8.25
CA GLY A 21 2.60 12.84 -7.88
C GLY A 21 3.18 12.37 -6.55
N PHE A 22 2.67 11.29 -5.98
CA PHE A 22 3.24 10.68 -4.78
C PHE A 22 4.45 9.81 -5.17
N SER A 23 5.45 9.71 -4.31
CA SER A 23 6.52 8.71 -4.44
C SER A 23 6.12 7.46 -3.66
N VAL A 24 6.04 6.32 -4.33
CA VAL A 24 5.56 5.06 -3.75
C VAL A 24 6.69 4.02 -3.74
N TYR A 25 6.77 3.26 -2.67
CA TYR A 25 7.78 2.21 -2.47
C TYR A 25 7.09 0.96 -1.92
N GLY A 26 7.31 -0.20 -2.54
CA GLY A 26 6.71 -1.47 -2.11
C GLY A 26 7.57 -2.26 -1.14
N GLU A 27 6.92 -3.08 -0.33
CA GLU A 27 7.53 -4.10 0.54
C GLU A 27 8.66 -3.55 1.43
N VAL A 28 8.41 -2.39 2.04
CA VAL A 28 9.44 -1.69 2.81
C VAL A 28 9.56 -2.30 4.20
N SER A 29 10.76 -2.77 4.54
CA SER A 29 11.09 -3.21 5.89
C SER A 29 11.32 -2.00 6.80
N LEU A 30 10.54 -1.90 7.86
CA LEU A 30 10.69 -0.91 8.92
C LEU A 30 11.51 -1.53 10.06
N PRO A 31 12.57 -0.86 10.56
CA PRO A 31 13.50 -1.44 11.54
C PRO A 31 12.84 -2.06 12.78
N ASP A 32 11.74 -1.47 13.27
CA ASP A 32 11.11 -1.86 14.55
C ASP A 32 9.63 -2.26 14.42
N SER A 33 9.07 -2.27 13.21
CA SER A 33 7.61 -2.35 13.00
C SER A 33 7.17 -3.40 11.98
N GLY A 34 8.10 -4.18 11.44
CA GLY A 34 7.81 -5.21 10.44
C GLY A 34 7.88 -4.68 9.01
N ARG A 35 7.20 -5.36 8.09
CA ARG A 35 7.13 -4.96 6.67
C ARG A 35 5.80 -4.26 6.42
N ILE A 36 5.83 -3.19 5.63
CA ILE A 36 4.62 -2.54 5.12
C ILE A 36 4.49 -2.80 3.62
N ASP A 37 3.26 -3.00 3.16
CA ASP A 37 3.01 -3.31 1.75
C ASP A 37 3.41 -2.13 0.85
N LEU A 38 3.01 -0.91 1.22
CA LEU A 38 3.43 0.33 0.54
C LEU A 38 3.85 1.41 1.54
N TYR A 39 4.98 2.05 1.25
CA TYR A 39 5.41 3.28 1.89
C TYR A 39 5.28 4.43 0.88
N VAL A 40 4.69 5.53 1.30
CA VAL A 40 4.34 6.63 0.39
C VAL A 40 4.85 7.96 0.93
N VAL A 41 5.51 8.75 0.08
CA VAL A 41 5.84 10.14 0.34
C VAL A 41 4.95 11.02 -0.52
N THR A 42 4.14 11.84 0.14
CA THR A 42 3.21 12.75 -0.54
C THR A 42 3.94 13.97 -1.11
N PRO A 43 3.32 14.73 -2.04
CA PRO A 43 3.93 15.95 -2.60
C PRO A 43 4.28 17.02 -1.55
N ASN A 44 3.60 17.04 -0.40
CA ASN A 44 3.88 17.98 0.68
C ASN A 44 4.92 17.45 1.70
N GLY A 45 5.48 16.26 1.46
CA GLY A 45 6.50 15.65 2.31
C GLY A 45 5.98 14.77 3.45
N GLN A 46 4.67 14.63 3.63
CA GLN A 46 4.11 13.64 4.57
C GLN A 46 4.45 12.20 4.16
N ARG A 47 4.54 11.32 5.15
CA ARG A 47 4.91 9.90 4.99
C ARG A 47 3.77 9.01 5.45
N TRP A 48 3.30 8.12 4.60
CA TRP A 48 2.23 7.17 4.91
C TRP A 48 2.74 5.74 4.80
N GLY A 49 2.31 4.92 5.75
CA GLY A 49 2.38 3.48 5.65
C GLY A 49 1.00 2.95 5.26
N ILE A 50 0.93 2.13 4.21
CA ILE A 50 -0.31 1.52 3.73
C ILE A 50 -0.16 0.00 3.74
N GLU A 51 -1.12 -0.65 4.38
CA GLU A 51 -1.26 -2.10 4.41
C GLU A 51 -2.48 -2.49 3.56
N VAL A 52 -2.28 -3.40 2.61
CA VAL A 52 -3.33 -3.87 1.69
C VAL A 52 -3.93 -5.15 2.24
N LYS A 53 -5.26 -5.26 2.21
CA LYS A 53 -6.01 -6.43 2.71
C LYS A 53 -7.09 -6.85 1.71
N ASN A 54 -7.16 -8.14 1.40
CA ASN A 54 -8.16 -8.75 0.52
C ASN A 54 -9.43 -9.22 1.28
N HIS A 55 -9.58 -8.94 2.57
CA HIS A 55 -10.75 -9.38 3.35
C HIS A 55 -11.50 -8.21 3.97
N TRP A 56 -12.80 -8.13 3.66
CA TRP A 56 -13.80 -7.51 4.51
C TRP A 56 -14.70 -8.63 5.03
N ASN A 57 -14.63 -8.95 6.32
CA ASN A 57 -15.81 -9.52 6.96
C ASN A 57 -16.88 -8.43 6.89
N ILE A 58 -17.99 -8.76 6.24
CA ILE A 58 -19.24 -8.00 6.28
C ILE A 58 -19.51 -7.72 7.76
N VAL A 59 -19.59 -6.44 8.11
CA VAL A 59 -20.11 -6.03 9.42
C VAL A 59 -21.54 -6.57 9.48
N ALA A 60 -21.79 -7.53 10.37
CA ALA A 60 -23.13 -8.06 10.64
C ALA A 60 -23.98 -7.03 11.40
#